data_AF-A0A7X7IA70-F1
#
_entry.id   AF-A0A7X7IA70-F1
#
_cell.length_a   1.000
_cell.length_b   1.000
_cell.length_c   1.000
_cell.angle_alpha   90.00
_cell.angle_beta   90.00
_cell.angle_gamma   90.00
#
_symmetry.space_group_name_H-M   'P 1'
#
loop_
_entity.id
_entity.type
_entity.pdbx_description
1 polymer ?
#
loop_
_entity_poly.entity_id
_entity_poly.type
_entity_poly.pdbx_seq_one_letter_code
_entity_poly.pdbx_strand_id
1 'polypeptide(L)'
;MHLTARVRRVADRLSRRRWIQILSLIVLNPVIPNFFTGTIVQARSKGICVPVLNCYSCPAALGACPIGSLQHTFAGIRTRLSLGELQLGLYALGSIGIVGSLVGRFPCGWFCPFGLLQELLYKIPGRKVRIPKILRYLKYVVLVLTVFVLPALVLNAVGFGDTWFCKW
;
A
#
# COMPACT_ATOMS: atom_id res chain seq x y z
N MET A 1 23.92 -14.75 30.98
CA MET A 1 23.09 -15.93 30.62
C MET A 1 21.57 -15.70 30.62
N HIS A 2 21.03 -14.53 30.96
CA HIS A 2 19.56 -14.29 30.97
C HIS A 2 18.93 -13.81 29.64
N LEU A 3 19.74 -13.50 28.62
CA LEU A 3 19.24 -12.97 27.33
C LEU A 3 18.80 -14.07 26.34
N THR A 4 19.25 -15.31 26.50
CA THR A 4 18.95 -16.41 25.57
C THR A 4 17.58 -17.05 25.82
N ALA A 5 17.01 -16.94 27.03
CA ALA A 5 15.71 -17.52 27.36
C ALA A 5 14.52 -16.75 26.72
N ARG A 6 14.68 -15.47 26.37
CA ARG A 6 13.60 -14.65 25.80
C ARG A 6 13.45 -14.82 24.27
N VAL A 7 14.49 -15.32 23.60
CA VAL A 7 14.48 -15.59 22.15
C VAL A 7 13.72 -16.90 21.84
N ARG A 8 13.66 -17.84 22.78
CA ARG A 8 13.06 -19.18 22.57
C ARG A 8 11.52 -19.25 22.59
N ARG A 9 10.80 -18.16 22.90
CA ARG A 9 9.32 -18.12 22.78
C ARG A 9 8.81 -17.45 21.50
N VAL A 10 9.61 -17.48 20.44
CA VAL A 10 9.16 -17.13 19.08
C VAL A 10 8.50 -18.34 18.38
N ALA A 11 8.36 -19.49 19.07
CA ALA A 11 7.42 -20.55 18.68
C ALA A 11 5.98 -20.16 19.04
N ASP A 12 5.54 -18.97 18.63
CA ASP A 12 4.12 -18.64 18.65
C ASP A 12 3.46 -19.52 17.58
N ARG A 13 2.58 -20.43 18.01
CA ARG A 13 1.59 -21.06 17.14
C ARG A 13 1.00 -19.98 16.22
N LEU A 14 1.00 -20.19 14.89
CA LEU A 14 0.42 -19.20 13.99
C LEU A 14 -1.05 -18.99 14.39
N SER A 15 -1.37 -17.79 14.88
CA SER A 15 -2.77 -17.45 15.16
C SER A 15 -3.56 -17.53 13.87
N ARG A 16 -4.86 -17.84 13.96
CA ARG A 16 -5.78 -17.88 12.80
C ARG A 16 -5.66 -16.62 11.93
N ARG A 17 -5.41 -15.46 12.57
CA ARG A 17 -5.15 -14.19 11.90
C ARG A 17 -3.88 -14.17 11.04
N ARG A 18 -2.76 -14.72 11.51
CA ARG A 18 -1.52 -14.80 10.71
C ARG A 18 -1.66 -15.70 9.50
N TRP A 19 -2.39 -16.81 9.64
CA TRP A 19 -2.70 -17.66 8.50
C TRP A 19 -3.49 -16.92 7.43
N ILE A 20 -4.51 -16.14 7.83
CA ILE A 20 -5.29 -15.32 6.90
C ILE A 20 -4.40 -14.25 6.23
N GLN A 21 -3.52 -13.60 6.98
CA GLN A 21 -2.59 -12.62 6.42
C GLN A 21 -1.60 -13.23 5.41
N ILE A 22 -1.04 -14.41 5.71
CA ILE A 22 -0.12 -15.13 4.82
C ILE A 22 -0.86 -15.58 3.56
N LEU A 23 -2.05 -16.16 3.72
CA LEU A 23 -2.89 -16.55 2.58
C LEU A 23 -3.23 -15.34 1.72
N SER A 24 -3.57 -14.20 2.32
CA SER A 24 -3.86 -12.96 1.61
C SER A 24 -2.64 -12.42 0.87
N LEU A 25 -1.44 -12.52 1.45
CA LEU A 25 -0.18 -12.18 0.77
C LEU A 25 0.00 -13.01 -0.50
N ILE A 26 -0.21 -14.33 -0.42
CA ILE A 26 -0.06 -15.25 -1.57
C ILE A 26 -1.13 -14.97 -2.63
N VAL A 27 -2.40 -14.85 -2.22
CA VAL A 27 -3.54 -14.65 -3.15
C VAL A 27 -3.43 -13.31 -3.87
N LEU A 28 -3.00 -12.25 -3.18
CA LEU A 28 -2.88 -10.92 -3.76
C LEU A 28 -1.57 -10.72 -4.54
N ASN A 29 -0.56 -11.56 -4.28
CA ASN A 29 0.75 -11.51 -4.93
C ASN A 29 1.24 -12.90 -5.40
N PRO A 30 0.48 -13.62 -6.26
CA PRO A 30 0.81 -14.99 -6.63
C PRO A 30 1.91 -15.09 -7.69
N VAL A 31 2.21 -14.02 -8.43
CA VAL A 31 3.13 -14.07 -9.57
C VAL A 31 4.58 -13.84 -9.12
N ILE A 32 5.11 -14.82 -8.38
CA ILE A 32 6.47 -14.77 -7.83
C ILE A 32 7.58 -14.73 -8.90
N PRO A 33 7.49 -15.43 -10.06
CA PRO A 33 8.57 -15.43 -11.06
C PRO A 33 8.98 -14.04 -11.54
N ASN A 34 8.03 -13.10 -11.55
CA ASN A 34 8.24 -11.72 -11.97
C ASN A 34 9.22 -10.93 -11.07
N PHE A 35 9.47 -11.39 -9.84
CA PHE A 35 10.54 -10.83 -9.00
C PHE A 35 11.94 -11.14 -9.56
N PHE A 36 12.12 -12.30 -10.20
CA PHE A 36 13.41 -12.72 -10.73
C PHE A 36 13.67 -12.17 -12.13
N THR A 37 12.62 -11.93 -12.92
CA THR A 37 12.72 -11.34 -14.26
C THR A 37 12.76 -9.81 -14.24
N GLY A 38 12.41 -9.18 -13.10
CA GLY A 38 12.31 -7.72 -13.00
C GLY A 38 11.15 -7.13 -13.80
N THR A 39 10.18 -7.94 -14.21
CA THR A 39 9.05 -7.51 -15.04
C THR A 39 7.80 -7.28 -14.19
N ILE A 40 7.04 -6.24 -14.49
CA ILE A 40 5.81 -5.92 -13.76
C ILE A 40 4.66 -6.69 -14.40
N VAL A 41 3.88 -7.43 -13.60
CA VAL A 41 2.64 -8.09 -14.08
C VAL A 41 1.72 -7.05 -14.72
N GLN A 42 1.28 -7.32 -15.95
CA GLN A 42 0.30 -6.50 -16.70
C GLN A 42 -1.06 -7.19 -16.77
N ALA A 43 -1.49 -7.81 -15.67
CA ALA A 43 -2.79 -8.48 -15.61
C ALA A 43 -3.92 -7.44 -15.59
N ARG A 44 -5.01 -7.69 -16.33
CA ARG A 44 -6.20 -6.82 -16.33
C ARG A 44 -6.78 -6.62 -14.92
N SER A 45 -6.62 -7.61 -14.05
CA SER A 45 -7.04 -7.55 -12.64
C SER A 45 -6.34 -6.45 -11.85
N LYS A 46 -5.17 -5.95 -12.29
CA LYS A 46 -4.47 -4.83 -11.62
C LYS A 46 -5.27 -3.52 -11.67
N GLY A 47 -6.21 -3.37 -12.60
CA GLY A 47 -7.14 -2.25 -12.61
C GLY A 47 -8.12 -2.26 -11.44
N ILE A 48 -8.26 -3.39 -10.73
CA ILE A 48 -9.18 -3.54 -9.61
C ILE A 48 -8.50 -3.11 -8.31
N CYS A 49 -9.11 -2.15 -7.62
CA CYS A 49 -8.68 -1.71 -6.29
C CYS A 49 -9.02 -2.77 -5.24
N VAL A 50 -8.01 -3.37 -4.63
CA VAL A 50 -8.18 -4.28 -3.49
C VAL A 50 -8.19 -3.46 -2.19
N PRO A 51 -8.95 -3.86 -1.16
CA PRO A 51 -9.09 -3.13 0.12
C PRO A 51 -7.84 -3.26 1.01
N VAL A 52 -6.65 -3.33 0.41
CA VAL A 52 -5.38 -3.46 1.11
C VAL A 52 -4.32 -2.61 0.41
N LEU A 53 -3.22 -2.37 1.12
CA LEU A 53 -2.06 -1.66 0.58
C LEU A 53 -1.24 -2.62 -0.31
N ASN A 54 -1.57 -2.67 -1.60
CA ASN A 54 -0.86 -3.35 -2.68
C ASN A 54 -0.32 -2.36 -3.73
N CYS A 55 0.87 -2.56 -4.28
CA CYS A 55 1.48 -1.57 -5.18
C CYS A 55 1.20 -1.88 -6.66
N TYR A 56 0.92 -0.86 -7.48
CA TYR A 56 0.79 -1.02 -8.94
C TYR A 56 2.09 -1.59 -9.55
N SER A 57 3.20 -1.09 -9.01
CA SER A 57 4.59 -1.44 -9.33
C SER A 57 5.06 -2.77 -8.74
N CYS A 58 4.23 -3.45 -7.94
CA CYS A 58 4.61 -4.75 -7.41
C CYS A 58 4.64 -5.77 -8.56
N PRO A 59 5.77 -6.46 -8.79
CA PRO A 59 5.90 -7.43 -9.87
C PRO A 59 4.98 -8.62 -9.66
N ALA A 60 4.66 -8.99 -8.43
CA ALA A 60 3.80 -10.14 -8.13
C ALA A 60 2.31 -9.83 -7.97
N ALA A 61 1.93 -8.55 -7.86
CA ALA A 61 0.57 -8.16 -7.52
C ALA A 61 -0.44 -8.45 -8.65
N LEU A 62 -1.61 -8.98 -8.29
CA LEU A 62 -2.74 -9.08 -9.22
C LEU A 62 -3.74 -7.92 -9.12
N GLY A 63 -3.69 -7.11 -8.05
CA GLY A 63 -4.61 -6.00 -7.80
C GLY A 63 -3.87 -4.75 -7.31
N ALA A 64 -4.43 -3.57 -7.58
CA ALA A 64 -3.84 -2.29 -7.14
C ALA A 64 -4.39 -1.84 -5.79
N CYS A 65 -3.63 -1.04 -5.04
CA CYS A 65 -4.22 -0.28 -3.93
C CYS A 65 -4.94 0.96 -4.45
N PRO A 66 -6.05 1.34 -3.83
CA PRO A 66 -6.77 2.53 -4.22
C PRO A 66 -5.96 3.81 -3.99
N ILE A 67 -5.04 3.85 -3.03
CA ILE A 67 -4.15 5.01 -2.82
C ILE A 67 -3.22 5.23 -4.01
N GLY A 68 -2.64 4.16 -4.56
CA GLY A 68 -1.79 4.22 -5.75
C GLY A 68 -2.59 4.63 -6.99
N SER A 69 -3.79 4.07 -7.17
CA SER A 69 -4.70 4.45 -8.26
C SER A 69 -5.10 5.92 -8.19
N LEU A 70 -5.31 6.47 -6.99
CA LEU A 70 -5.54 7.90 -6.79
C LEU A 70 -4.32 8.71 -7.22
N GLN A 71 -3.13 8.30 -6.81
CA GLN A 71 -1.90 8.98 -7.17
C GLN A 71 -1.69 9.05 -8.68
N HIS A 72 -1.94 7.95 -9.42
CA HIS A 72 -1.89 7.96 -10.88
C HIS A 72 -2.92 8.90 -11.52
N THR A 73 -4.09 9.02 -10.89
CA THR A 73 -5.11 9.95 -11.36
C THR A 73 -4.67 11.41 -11.18
N PHE A 74 -4.09 11.74 -10.01
CA PHE A 74 -3.54 13.07 -9.73
C PHE A 74 -2.31 13.39 -10.57
N ALA A 75 -1.46 12.41 -10.88
CA ALA A 75 -0.34 12.58 -11.80
C ALA A 75 -0.79 13.05 -13.20
N GLY A 76 -1.93 12.56 -13.68
CA GLY A 76 -2.51 12.96 -14.96
C GLY A 76 -3.44 14.18 -14.88
N ILE A 77 -3.67 14.77 -13.70
CA ILE A 77 -4.78 15.73 -13.56
C ILE A 77 -4.56 17.01 -14.36
N ARG A 78 -3.30 17.49 -14.44
CA ARG A 78 -2.96 18.72 -15.16
C ARG A 78 -3.09 18.55 -16.67
N THR A 79 -2.61 17.42 -17.21
CA THR A 79 -2.72 17.11 -18.63
C THR A 79 -4.18 16.89 -19.03
N ARG A 80 -4.95 16.16 -18.23
CA ARG A 80 -6.39 15.94 -18.46
C ARG A 80 -7.20 17.24 -18.36
N LEU A 81 -6.91 18.09 -17.37
CA LEU A 81 -7.55 19.40 -17.24
C LEU A 81 -7.26 20.31 -18.45
N SER A 82 -6.04 20.25 -18.99
CA SER A 82 -5.66 20.99 -20.22
C SER A 82 -6.41 20.50 -21.47
N LEU A 83 -6.91 19.25 -21.45
CA LEU A 83 -7.73 18.65 -22.49
C LEU A 83 -9.24 18.80 -22.23
N GLY A 84 -9.64 19.48 -21.15
CA GLY A 84 -11.05 19.64 -20.75
C GLY A 84 -11.67 18.40 -20.09
N GLU A 85 -10.90 17.35 -19.82
CA GLU A 85 -11.37 16.14 -19.15
C GLU A 85 -11.05 16.18 -17.65
N LEU A 86 -12.06 16.28 -16.79
CA LEU A 86 -11.85 16.21 -15.34
C LEU A 86 -12.06 14.79 -14.81
N GLN A 87 -10.96 14.10 -14.49
CA GLN A 87 -11.01 12.78 -13.84
C GLN A 87 -10.45 12.87 -12.42
N LEU A 88 -11.34 12.82 -11.41
CA LEU A 88 -10.98 12.97 -10.00
C LEU A 88 -10.62 11.64 -9.29
N GLY A 89 -10.66 10.52 -10.00
CA GLY A 89 -10.37 9.21 -9.41
C GLY A 89 -11.47 8.71 -8.48
N LEU A 90 -12.72 9.07 -8.76
CA LEU A 90 -13.91 8.71 -7.97
C LEU A 90 -14.04 7.20 -7.74
N TYR A 91 -13.58 6.37 -8.67
CA TYR A 91 -13.51 4.92 -8.49
C TYR A 91 -12.64 4.53 -7.28
N ALA A 92 -11.42 5.07 -7.21
CA ALA A 92 -10.49 4.76 -6.14
C ALA A 92 -10.90 5.43 -4.81
N LEU A 93 -11.42 6.67 -4.84
CA LEU A 93 -12.02 7.31 -3.65
C LEU A 93 -13.24 6.52 -3.14
N GLY A 94 -14.13 6.13 -4.04
CA GLY A 94 -15.35 5.38 -3.74
C GLY A 94 -15.04 4.01 -3.15
N SER A 95 -14.05 3.28 -3.69
CA SER A 95 -13.63 2.00 -3.11
C SER A 95 -13.09 2.14 -1.68
N ILE A 96 -12.27 3.16 -1.38
CA ILE A 96 -11.83 3.44 0.00
C ILE A 96 -13.02 3.85 0.87
N GLY A 97 -13.91 4.69 0.36
CA GLY A 97 -15.09 5.18 1.06
C GLY A 97 -16.04 4.06 1.46
N ILE A 98 -16.40 3.18 0.53
CA ILE A 98 -17.28 2.02 0.75
C ILE A 98 -16.65 1.03 1.72
N VAL A 99 -15.39 0.65 1.48
CA VAL A 99 -14.70 -0.30 2.37
C VAL A 99 -14.51 0.29 3.76
N GLY A 100 -14.15 1.58 3.83
CA GLY A 100 -13.95 2.29 5.09
C GLY A 100 -15.24 2.46 5.89
N SER A 101 -16.37 2.74 5.23
CA SER A 101 -17.66 2.89 5.91
C SER A 101 -18.24 1.54 6.37
N LEU A 102 -18.10 0.48 5.58
CA LEU A 102 -18.66 -0.83 5.90
C LEU A 102 -17.82 -1.61 6.92
N VAL A 103 -16.49 -1.65 6.72
CA VAL A 103 -15.59 -2.55 7.45
C VAL A 103 -14.49 -1.82 8.23
N GLY A 104 -14.38 -0.50 8.08
CA GLY A 104 -13.39 0.32 8.78
C GLY A 104 -11.97 -0.17 8.55
N ARG A 105 -11.22 -0.38 9.65
CA ARG A 105 -9.82 -0.83 9.62
C ARG A 105 -9.64 -2.34 9.53
N PHE A 106 -10.72 -3.12 9.40
CA PHE A 106 -10.67 -4.57 9.38
C PHE A 106 -9.71 -5.13 8.30
N PRO A 107 -9.72 -4.64 7.05
CA PRO A 107 -8.86 -5.18 5.99
C PRO A 107 -7.37 -5.02 6.31
N CYS A 108 -6.96 -3.88 6.88
CA CYS A 108 -5.59 -3.61 7.28
C CYS A 108 -5.09 -4.58 8.38
N GLY A 109 -5.99 -5.03 9.25
CA GLY A 109 -5.67 -5.95 10.34
C GLY A 109 -5.58 -7.41 9.89
N TRP A 110 -6.42 -7.84 8.96
CA TRP A 110 -6.63 -9.26 8.64
C TRP A 110 -6.14 -9.68 7.26
N PHE A 111 -6.35 -8.86 6.23
CA PHE A 111 -6.04 -9.21 4.84
C PHE A 111 -4.78 -8.51 4.30
N CYS A 112 -4.38 -7.39 4.89
CA CYS A 112 -3.31 -6.59 4.32
C CYS A 112 -1.93 -7.20 4.58
N PRO A 113 -1.10 -7.43 3.53
CA PRO A 113 0.27 -7.91 3.68
C PRO A 113 1.14 -6.93 4.47
N PHE A 114 0.87 -5.61 4.37
CA PHE A 114 1.55 -4.60 5.19
C PHE A 114 1.25 -4.75 6.70
N GLY A 115 0.06 -5.25 7.05
CA GLY A 115 -0.27 -5.58 8.44
C GLY A 115 0.59 -6.71 8.99
N LEU A 116 0.84 -7.75 8.19
CA LEU A 116 1.78 -8.84 8.54
C LEU A 116 3.19 -8.30 8.76
N LEU A 117 3.65 -7.41 7.89
CA LEU A 117 4.96 -6.77 7.99
C LEU A 117 5.08 -5.95 9.30
N GLN A 118 4.07 -5.16 9.64
CA GLN A 118 4.06 -4.38 10.88
C GLN A 118 4.15 -5.26 12.14
N GLU A 119 3.44 -6.39 12.15
CA GLU A 119 3.51 -7.34 13.26
C GLU A 119 4.88 -8.01 13.38
N LEU A 120 5.50 -8.34 12.23
CA LEU A 120 6.84 -8.88 12.19
C LEU A 120 7.86 -7.87 12.71
N LEU A 121 7.79 -6.61 12.25
CA LEU A 121 8.65 -5.52 12.74
C LEU A 121 8.48 -5.30 14.25
N TYR A 122 7.26 -5.37 14.77
CA TYR A 122 7.03 -5.18 16.21
C TYR A 122 7.64 -6.31 17.07
N LYS A 123 7.82 -7.50 16.51
CA LYS A 123 8.46 -8.63 17.20
C LYS A 123 9.97 -8.56 17.22
N ILE A 124 10.60 -7.76 16.36
CA ILE A 124 12.05 -7.60 16.34
C ILE A 124 12.50 -7.07 17.72
N PRO A 125 13.36 -7.79 18.46
CA PRO A 125 13.84 -7.35 19.76
C PRO A 125 14.76 -6.15 19.57
N GLY A 126 14.33 -4.96 20.01
CA GLY A 126 15.09 -3.72 19.89
C GLY A 126 14.58 -2.63 20.84
N ARG A 127 15.35 -1.53 20.97
CA ARG A 127 14.98 -0.36 21.78
C ARG A 127 13.79 0.35 21.10
N LYS A 128 12.59 0.16 21.63
CA LYS A 128 11.38 0.83 21.12
C LYS A 128 11.30 2.25 21.69
N VAL A 129 11.59 3.25 20.87
CA VAL A 129 11.44 4.67 21.24
C VAL A 129 9.96 5.05 21.23
N ARG A 130 9.48 5.77 22.24
CA ARG A 130 8.11 6.31 22.23
C ARG A 130 8.04 7.43 21.20
N ILE A 131 7.16 7.26 20.22
CA ILE A 131 6.88 8.27 19.19
C ILE A 131 6.03 9.37 19.83
N PRO A 132 6.44 10.66 19.82
CA PRO A 132 5.61 11.76 20.32
C PRO A 132 4.28 11.85 19.58
N LYS A 133 3.23 12.29 20.29
CA LYS A 133 1.85 12.33 19.76
C LYS A 133 1.73 13.13 18.46
N ILE A 134 2.57 14.14 18.26
CA ILE A 134 2.56 15.02 17.08
C ILE A 134 2.83 14.24 15.78
N LEU A 135 3.70 13.23 15.82
CA LEU A 135 4.03 12.38 14.67
C LEU A 135 2.88 11.46 14.25
N ARG A 136 1.79 11.38 15.03
CA ARG A 136 0.56 10.68 14.61
C ARG A 136 -0.06 11.32 13.37
N TYR A 137 0.12 12.63 13.18
CA TYR A 137 -0.39 13.37 12.03
C TYR A 137 0.50 13.24 10.79
N LEU A 138 1.74 12.75 10.95
CA LEU A 138 2.69 12.60 9.85
C LEU A 138 2.13 11.75 8.71
N LYS A 139 1.33 10.72 9.02
CA LYS A 139 0.68 9.89 8.00
C LYS A 139 -0.23 10.68 7.05
N TYR A 140 -0.90 11.73 7.54
CA TYR A 140 -1.77 12.57 6.72
C TYR A 140 -0.95 13.54 5.89
N VAL A 141 0.13 14.09 6.47
CA VAL A 141 1.09 14.94 5.75
C VAL A 141 1.72 14.16 4.60
N VAL A 142 2.23 12.95 4.86
CA VAL A 142 2.82 12.08 3.84
C VAL A 142 1.78 11.73 2.78
N LEU A 143 0.56 11.33 3.17
CA LEU A 143 -0.51 11.02 2.21
C LEU A 143 -0.82 12.22 1.30
N VAL A 144 -1.03 13.41 1.86
CA VAL A 144 -1.34 14.62 1.09
C VAL A 144 -0.18 14.97 0.15
N LEU A 145 1.04 14.98 0.66
CA LEU A 145 2.22 15.34 -0.13
C LEU A 145 2.47 14.35 -1.27
N THR A 146 2.54 13.04 -0.99
CA THR A 146 2.96 12.06 -2.00
C THR A 146 1.84 11.68 -2.96
N VAL A 147 0.57 11.74 -2.54
CA VAL A 147 -0.57 11.28 -3.35
C VAL A 147 -1.18 12.42 -4.17
N PHE A 148 -1.21 13.64 -3.62
CA PHE A 148 -1.93 14.76 -4.24
C PHE A 148 -0.98 15.86 -4.72
N VAL A 149 -0.15 16.40 -3.82
CA VAL A 149 0.64 17.62 -4.10
C VAL A 149 1.77 17.32 -5.10
N LEU A 150 2.63 16.35 -4.79
CA LEU A 150 3.79 16.06 -5.62
C LEU A 150 3.40 15.57 -7.02
N PRO A 151 2.45 14.63 -7.20
CA PRO A 151 2.04 14.20 -8.54
C PRO A 151 1.35 15.32 -9.33
N ALA A 152 0.63 16.25 -8.69
CA ALA A 152 -0.03 17.33 -9.41
C ALA A 152 0.94 18.45 -9.84
N LEU A 153 2.03 18.67 -9.08
CA LEU A 153 2.93 19.82 -9.25
C LEU A 153 4.27 19.46 -9.89
N VAL A 154 4.83 18.29 -9.60
CA VAL A 154 6.14 17.87 -10.10
C VAL A 154 5.96 17.12 -11.41
N LEU A 155 6.32 17.79 -12.50
CA LEU A 155 6.17 17.28 -13.86
C LEU A 155 7.45 16.65 -14.38
N ASN A 156 7.28 15.56 -15.12
CA ASN A 156 8.32 14.95 -15.94
C ASN A 156 8.54 15.72 -17.24
N ALA A 157 9.59 15.35 -17.97
CA ALA A 157 9.93 15.90 -19.29
C ALA A 157 8.77 15.85 -20.31
N VAL A 158 7.81 14.94 -20.10
CA VAL A 158 6.63 14.72 -20.96
C VAL A 158 5.40 15.55 -20.51
N GLY A 159 5.53 16.38 -19.48
CA GLY A 159 4.44 17.20 -18.92
C GLY A 159 3.42 16.42 -18.06
N PHE A 160 3.64 15.13 -17.82
CA PHE A 160 2.88 14.33 -16.86
C PHE A 160 3.47 14.44 -15.45
N GLY A 161 2.60 14.42 -14.45
CA GLY A 161 2.98 14.30 -13.06
C GLY A 161 3.72 13.01 -12.75
N ASP A 162 4.69 13.09 -11.85
CA ASP A 162 5.50 11.94 -11.47
C ASP A 162 4.85 11.18 -10.30
N THR A 163 4.80 9.84 -10.36
CA THR A 163 4.30 9.03 -9.24
C THR A 163 5.41 8.78 -8.22
N TRP A 164 5.12 8.99 -6.94
CA TRP A 164 6.08 8.84 -5.84
C TRP A 164 5.91 7.56 -5.04
N PHE A 165 4.66 7.18 -4.72
CA PHE A 165 4.38 5.95 -3.97
C PHE A 165 4.40 4.68 -4.84
N CYS A 166 3.76 4.71 -6.00
CA CYS A 166 3.76 3.64 -7.00
C CYS A 166 4.46 4.12 -8.28
N LYS A 167 5.78 4.26 -8.21
CA LYS A 167 6.60 4.53 -9.39
C LYS A 167 6.98 3.20 -10.02
N TRP A 168 6.91 3.14 -11.36
CA TRP A 168 7.24 2.00 -12.23
C TRP A 168 6.11 1.00 -12.46
#